data_AF-A0A835I866-F1
#
_entry.id   AF-A0A835I866-F1
#
_cell.length_a   1.000
_cell.length_b   1.000
_cell.length_c   1.000
_cell.angle_alpha   90.00
_cell.angle_beta   90.00
_cell.angle_gamma   90.00
#
_symmetry.space_group_name_H-M   'P 1'
#
loop_
_entity.id
_entity.type
_entity.pdbx_description
1 polymer ?
#
loop_
_entity_poly.entity_id
_entity_poly.type
_entity_poly.pdbx_seq_one_letter_code
_entity_poly.pdbx_strand_id
1 'polypeptide(L)'
;MEIDEETSSGRVVGDSKIPKLTLEDCRKVIRSFTKEQLVQTFEHVAAKNLDVALESVRLIRNRDLYMHKLYVLGLGCNTTDESLRTFFSSYGELEKAAVVIDEETRKSKGYGFITFKFMEDSLLALKEPWKKIDGRMTLTRLLSEYNFGEEFKDEEDEPWPHSWVRSISVSNVPSDMPPDLLLAQVLLYGEIDKKVEGFDIKTGKWTEWVKFHYKTDEAARASLVQPTKTIDGHQIAFHLVKYC
;
A
#
# COMPACT_ATOMS: atom_id res chain seq x y z
N MET A 1 46.06 -14.99 81.95
CA MET A 1 45.17 -14.26 81.03
C MET A 1 44.82 -15.24 79.93
N GLU A 2 43.54 -15.58 79.89
CA GLU A 2 42.80 -16.15 78.75
C GLU A 2 43.20 -15.43 77.43
N ILE A 3 43.09 -16.00 76.23
CA ILE A 3 41.86 -16.52 75.61
C ILE A 3 42.22 -17.59 74.55
N ASP A 4 41.70 -18.79 74.79
CA ASP A 4 40.92 -19.73 73.97
C ASP A 4 41.06 -19.90 72.43
N GLU A 5 40.93 -21.20 72.09
CA GLU A 5 40.71 -21.87 70.81
C GLU A 5 39.42 -21.44 70.08
N GLU A 6 39.40 -21.54 68.75
CA GLU A 6 38.63 -22.54 67.99
C GLU A 6 38.40 -22.13 66.52
N THR A 7 38.85 -23.05 65.66
CA THR A 7 38.13 -23.69 64.55
C THR A 7 37.08 -22.94 63.71
N SER A 8 37.24 -23.13 62.39
CA SER A 8 36.19 -23.38 61.41
C SER A 8 35.27 -22.22 61.03
N SER A 9 35.33 -21.86 59.76
CA SER A 9 34.16 -22.02 58.86
C SER A 9 34.46 -21.27 57.57
N GLY A 10 34.68 -22.03 56.51
CA GLY A 10 34.65 -21.49 55.16
C GLY A 10 33.33 -20.76 54.97
N ARG A 11 33.40 -19.48 54.60
CA ARG A 11 32.22 -18.81 54.07
C ARG A 11 31.98 -19.36 52.67
N VAL A 12 31.30 -20.50 52.64
CA VAL A 12 30.50 -20.95 51.51
C VAL A 12 29.48 -19.83 51.30
N VAL A 13 29.83 -18.83 50.49
CA VAL A 13 28.83 -18.00 49.86
C VAL A 13 28.18 -18.94 48.85
N GLY A 14 27.12 -19.60 49.31
CA GLY A 14 26.35 -20.53 48.51
C GLY A 14 25.96 -19.87 47.20
N ASP A 15 25.76 -20.73 46.19
CA ASP A 15 25.11 -20.45 44.91
C ASP A 15 23.78 -19.73 45.15
N SER A 16 23.86 -18.45 45.49
CA SER A 16 22.78 -17.51 45.41
C SER A 16 22.65 -17.29 43.91
N LYS A 17 21.80 -18.10 43.29
CA LYS A 17 21.33 -17.91 41.92
C LYS A 17 20.73 -16.51 41.85
N ILE A 18 21.57 -15.50 41.62
CA ILE A 18 21.12 -14.15 41.34
C ILE A 18 20.20 -14.30 40.12
N PRO A 19 18.90 -13.96 40.25
CA PRO A 19 17.98 -14.11 39.15
C PRO A 19 18.49 -13.29 37.97
N LYS A 20 18.70 -13.97 36.85
CA LYS A 20 19.15 -13.32 35.62
C LYS A 20 18.02 -12.46 35.09
N LEU A 21 18.36 -11.24 34.64
CA LEU A 21 17.45 -10.38 33.90
C LEU A 21 16.83 -11.16 32.74
N THR A 22 15.50 -11.09 32.65
CA THR A 22 14.75 -11.72 31.57
C THR A 22 14.43 -10.70 30.48
N LEU A 23 14.02 -11.20 29.30
CA LEU A 23 13.53 -10.33 28.22
C LEU A 23 12.30 -9.50 28.64
N GLU A 24 11.48 -10.03 29.55
CA GLU A 24 10.29 -9.32 30.04
C GLU A 24 10.68 -8.16 30.98
N ASP A 25 11.75 -8.32 31.77
CA ASP A 25 12.30 -7.23 32.59
C ASP A 25 12.85 -6.12 31.71
N CYS A 26 13.60 -6.46 30.66
CA CYS A 26 14.04 -5.48 29.65
C CYS A 26 12.85 -4.77 28.99
N ARG A 27 11.78 -5.48 28.64
CA ARG A 27 10.59 -4.90 28.01
C ARG A 27 9.90 -3.88 28.92
N LYS A 28 9.80 -4.16 30.22
CA LYS A 28 9.22 -3.22 31.20
C LYS A 28 10.00 -1.92 31.27
N VAL A 29 11.34 -2.00 31.24
CA VAL A 29 12.21 -0.82 31.23
C VAL A 29 12.08 -0.05 29.92
N ILE A 30 12.06 -0.73 28.78
CA ILE A 30 11.93 -0.09 27.45
C ILE A 30 10.58 0.66 27.32
N ARG A 31 9.51 0.17 27.94
CA ARG A 31 8.17 0.80 27.88
C ARG A 31 8.09 2.17 28.54
N SER A 32 8.99 2.51 29.45
CA SER A 32 9.00 3.83 30.09
C SER A 32 9.79 4.88 29.31
N PHE A 33 10.45 4.49 28.20
CA PHE A 33 11.28 5.39 27.42
C PHE A 33 10.42 6.21 26.46
N THR A 34 10.81 7.48 26.26
CA THR A 34 10.28 8.29 25.16
C THR A 34 10.84 7.83 23.82
N LYS A 35 10.24 8.28 22.72
CA LYS A 35 10.73 7.97 21.37
C LYS A 35 12.19 8.38 21.18
N GLU A 36 12.57 9.55 21.69
CA GLU A 36 13.93 10.09 21.60
C GLU A 36 14.92 9.22 22.37
N GLN A 37 14.55 8.77 23.56
CA GLN A 37 15.38 7.87 24.38
C GLN A 37 15.56 6.50 23.72
N LEU A 38 14.54 5.99 23.05
CA LEU A 38 14.63 4.75 22.27
C LEU A 38 15.58 4.91 21.07
N VAL A 39 15.50 6.03 20.36
CA VAL A 39 16.39 6.33 19.23
C VAL A 39 17.84 6.44 19.72
N GLN A 40 18.11 7.21 20.78
CA GLN A 40 19.46 7.33 21.36
C GLN A 40 20.01 5.98 21.84
N THR A 41 19.18 5.15 22.45
CA THR A 41 19.58 3.81 22.88
C THR A 41 19.93 2.93 21.67
N PHE A 42 19.14 3.02 20.61
CA PHE A 42 19.40 2.28 19.38
C PHE A 42 20.69 2.76 18.69
N GLU A 43 20.93 4.07 18.61
CA GLU A 43 22.17 4.65 18.10
C GLU A 43 23.40 4.14 18.87
N HIS A 44 23.32 4.11 20.20
CA HIS A 44 24.40 3.60 21.05
C HIS A 44 24.69 2.11 20.82
N VAL A 45 23.66 1.30 20.58
CA VAL A 45 23.82 -0.12 20.24
C VAL A 45 24.40 -0.28 18.83
N ALA A 46 23.92 0.51 17.86
CA ALA A 46 24.40 0.50 16.48
C ALA A 46 25.86 0.93 16.36
N ALA A 47 26.32 1.87 17.18
CA ALA A 47 27.73 2.29 17.23
C ALA A 47 28.67 1.16 17.68
N LYS A 48 28.17 0.16 18.41
CA LYS A 48 28.96 -0.97 18.94
C LYS A 48 28.83 -2.24 18.10
N ASN A 49 27.65 -2.51 17.57
CA ASN A 49 27.36 -3.72 16.79
C ASN A 49 26.44 -3.35 15.62
N LEU A 50 27.03 -2.75 14.59
CA LEU A 50 26.30 -2.18 13.46
C LEU A 50 25.56 -3.25 12.67
N ASP A 51 26.16 -4.43 12.48
CA ASP A 51 25.58 -5.58 11.80
C ASP A 51 24.30 -6.08 12.50
N VAL A 52 24.34 -6.26 13.82
CA VAL A 52 23.19 -6.70 14.63
C VAL A 52 22.10 -5.63 14.66
N ALA A 53 22.49 -4.35 14.75
CA ALA A 53 21.54 -3.23 14.72
C ALA A 53 20.85 -3.13 13.35
N LEU A 54 21.60 -3.25 12.25
CA LEU A 54 21.06 -3.28 10.90
C LEU A 54 20.13 -4.48 10.70
N GLU A 55 20.49 -5.66 11.20
CA GLU A 55 19.63 -6.84 11.15
C GLU A 55 18.35 -6.64 11.98
N SER A 56 18.44 -6.03 13.16
CA SER A 56 17.27 -5.73 14.00
C SER A 56 16.33 -4.73 13.33
N VAL A 57 16.86 -3.70 12.68
CA VAL A 57 16.07 -2.74 11.88
C VAL A 57 15.45 -3.43 10.69
N ARG A 58 16.19 -4.30 10.00
CA ARG A 58 15.66 -5.10 8.88
C ARG A 58 14.56 -6.03 9.35
N LEU A 59 14.67 -6.69 10.50
CA LEU A 59 13.64 -7.57 11.04
C LEU A 59 12.38 -6.82 11.47
N ILE A 60 12.53 -5.63 12.08
CA ILE A 60 11.39 -4.78 12.46
C ILE A 60 10.74 -4.20 11.20
N ARG A 61 11.52 -3.73 10.23
CA ARG A 61 11.04 -3.23 8.93
C ARG A 61 10.42 -4.33 8.08
N ASN A 62 10.99 -5.54 8.08
CA ASN A 62 10.47 -6.70 7.37
C ASN A 62 9.24 -7.28 8.05
N ARG A 63 8.89 -6.92 9.30
CA ARG A 63 7.54 -7.23 9.82
C ARG A 63 6.44 -6.45 9.09
N ASP A 64 6.78 -5.33 8.46
CA ASP A 64 5.94 -4.68 7.45
C ASP A 64 6.14 -5.35 6.07
N LEU A 65 5.95 -6.68 5.99
CA LEU A 65 6.08 -7.50 4.77
C LEU A 65 5.24 -6.99 3.57
N TYR A 66 4.39 -6.00 3.79
CA TYR A 66 3.55 -5.37 2.78
C TYR A 66 4.18 -4.13 2.13
N MET A 67 5.22 -3.54 2.72
CA MET A 67 5.85 -2.32 2.20
C MET A 67 6.79 -2.61 1.02
N HIS A 68 7.36 -3.81 0.97
CA HIS A 68 8.21 -4.29 -0.13
C HIS A 68 7.44 -5.14 -1.15
N LYS A 69 6.14 -5.36 -0.93
CA LYS A 69 5.26 -6.12 -1.82
C LYS A 69 4.29 -5.19 -2.54
N LEU A 70 4.31 -5.27 -3.86
CA LEU A 70 3.48 -4.48 -4.75
C LEU A 70 2.41 -5.34 -5.40
N TYR A 71 1.30 -4.68 -5.69
CA TYR A 71 0.19 -5.17 -6.48
C TYR A 71 0.18 -4.46 -7.84
N VAL A 72 0.08 -5.20 -8.93
CA VAL A 72 0.12 -4.67 -10.29
C VAL A 72 -1.18 -5.02 -11.01
N LEU A 73 -1.99 -4.02 -11.34
CA LEU A 73 -3.26 -4.11 -12.05
C LEU A 73 -3.12 -3.78 -13.53
N GLY A 74 -4.01 -4.34 -14.36
CA GLY A 74 -4.11 -4.00 -15.79
C GLY A 74 -3.10 -4.73 -16.67
N LEU A 75 -2.55 -5.86 -16.19
CA LEU A 75 -1.62 -6.67 -16.96
C LEU A 75 -2.27 -7.19 -18.26
N GLY A 76 -1.44 -7.39 -19.28
CA GLY A 76 -1.86 -8.05 -20.50
C GLY A 76 -2.23 -9.51 -20.26
N CYS A 77 -3.14 -10.05 -21.07
CA CYS A 77 -3.36 -11.49 -21.13
C CYS A 77 -2.10 -12.27 -21.54
N ASN A 78 -1.17 -11.59 -22.22
CA ASN A 78 0.11 -12.14 -22.68
C ASN A 78 1.27 -11.83 -21.71
N THR A 79 1.01 -11.10 -20.62
CA THR A 79 2.03 -10.80 -19.62
C THR A 79 2.35 -12.05 -18.81
N THR A 80 3.64 -12.34 -18.65
CA THR A 80 4.17 -13.54 -18.00
C THR A 80 4.92 -13.16 -16.73
N ASP A 81 5.19 -14.13 -15.87
CA ASP A 81 6.01 -13.95 -14.67
C ASP A 81 7.41 -13.43 -15.04
N GLU A 82 7.98 -13.95 -16.13
CA GLU A 82 9.27 -13.52 -16.67
C GLU A 82 9.25 -12.09 -17.21
N SER A 83 8.22 -11.70 -17.99
CA SER A 83 8.14 -10.32 -18.52
C SER A 83 7.93 -9.32 -17.37
N LEU A 84 7.10 -9.67 -16.40
CA LEU A 84 6.87 -8.87 -15.20
C LEU A 84 8.14 -8.76 -14.35
N ARG A 85 8.86 -9.87 -14.12
CA ARG A 85 10.15 -9.88 -13.40
C ARG A 85 11.16 -8.98 -14.11
N THR A 86 11.34 -9.18 -15.41
CA THR A 86 12.31 -8.42 -16.22
C THR A 86 12.05 -6.93 -16.13
N PHE A 87 10.78 -6.53 -16.21
CA PHE A 87 10.38 -5.13 -16.08
C PHE A 87 10.69 -4.55 -14.69
N PHE A 88 10.30 -5.25 -13.61
CA PHE A 88 10.49 -4.71 -12.26
C PHE A 88 11.92 -4.86 -11.73
N SER A 89 12.75 -5.72 -12.33
CA SER A 89 14.17 -5.85 -11.99
C SER A 89 15.00 -4.59 -12.30
N SER A 90 14.50 -3.65 -13.11
CA SER A 90 15.16 -2.36 -13.31
C SER A 90 15.12 -1.46 -12.08
N TYR A 91 14.18 -1.68 -11.16
CA TYR A 91 14.04 -0.89 -9.93
C TYR A 91 14.82 -1.48 -8.75
N GLY A 92 15.14 -2.77 -8.79
CA GLY A 92 15.86 -3.44 -7.73
C GLY A 92 15.75 -4.96 -7.76
N GLU A 93 16.30 -5.61 -6.73
CA GLU A 93 16.37 -7.07 -6.70
C GLU A 93 15.03 -7.67 -6.26
N LEU A 94 14.52 -8.60 -7.08
CA LEU A 94 13.22 -9.24 -6.87
C LEU A 94 13.35 -10.59 -6.16
N GLU A 95 12.65 -10.72 -5.04
CA GLU A 95 12.39 -12.01 -4.40
C GLU A 95 11.41 -12.82 -5.24
N LYS A 96 10.26 -12.21 -5.59
CA LYS A 96 9.19 -12.87 -6.36
C LYS A 96 8.52 -11.92 -7.35
N ALA A 97 8.14 -12.45 -8.49
CA ALA A 97 7.23 -11.83 -9.46
C ALA A 97 6.26 -12.91 -9.91
N ALA A 98 4.96 -12.66 -9.85
CA ALA A 98 3.95 -13.64 -10.23
C ALA A 98 2.70 -12.95 -10.79
N VAL A 99 2.29 -13.36 -11.98
CA VAL A 99 1.01 -13.03 -12.60
C VAL A 99 -0.03 -14.01 -12.05
N VAL A 100 -1.19 -13.50 -11.67
CA VAL A 100 -2.27 -14.37 -11.23
C VAL A 100 -2.99 -14.92 -12.44
N ILE A 101 -3.06 -16.24 -12.48
CA ILE A 101 -3.68 -17.01 -13.54
C ILE A 101 -4.91 -17.70 -12.96
N ASP A 102 -5.97 -17.75 -13.74
CA ASP A 102 -7.16 -18.52 -13.46
C ASP A 102 -6.88 -20.02 -13.62
N GLU A 103 -7.19 -20.83 -12.60
CA GLU A 103 -6.79 -22.24 -12.59
C GLU A 103 -7.54 -23.07 -13.63
N GLU A 104 -8.79 -22.75 -13.91
CA GLU A 104 -9.63 -23.47 -14.87
C GLU A 104 -9.27 -23.11 -16.32
N THR A 105 -9.22 -21.82 -16.62
CA THR A 105 -9.00 -21.34 -17.99
C THR A 105 -7.52 -21.22 -18.35
N ARG A 106 -6.63 -21.29 -17.35
CA ARG A 106 -5.17 -21.06 -17.48
C ARG A 106 -4.82 -19.71 -18.11
N LYS A 107 -5.71 -18.72 -18.01
CA LYS A 107 -5.53 -17.36 -18.52
C LYS A 107 -5.19 -16.38 -17.40
N SER A 108 -4.44 -15.34 -17.72
CA SER A 108 -4.14 -14.25 -16.77
C SER A 108 -5.43 -13.55 -16.31
N LYS A 109 -5.56 -13.34 -15.00
CA LYS A 109 -6.62 -12.53 -14.39
C LYS A 109 -6.38 -11.02 -14.53
N GLY A 110 -5.32 -10.62 -15.24
CA GLY A 110 -5.01 -9.21 -15.51
C GLY A 110 -4.34 -8.48 -14.34
N TYR A 111 -3.84 -9.21 -13.34
CA TYR A 111 -3.08 -8.64 -12.23
C TYR A 111 -1.97 -9.58 -11.74
N GLY A 112 -1.06 -9.04 -10.95
CA GLY A 112 0.07 -9.79 -10.40
C GLY A 112 0.66 -9.14 -9.16
N PHE A 113 1.64 -9.82 -8.58
CA PHE A 113 2.35 -9.40 -7.39
C PHE A 113 3.85 -9.37 -7.63
N ILE A 114 4.49 -8.37 -7.03
CA ILE A 114 5.93 -8.19 -7.02
C ILE A 114 6.38 -8.11 -5.57
N THR A 115 7.37 -8.88 -5.18
CA THR A 115 8.03 -8.77 -3.88
C THR A 115 9.49 -8.43 -4.11
N PHE A 116 9.90 -7.24 -3.68
CA PHE A 116 11.30 -6.83 -3.68
C PHE A 116 12.03 -7.38 -2.45
N LYS A 117 13.34 -7.60 -2.58
CA LYS A 117 14.18 -7.91 -1.41
C LYS A 117 14.31 -6.73 -0.45
N PHE A 118 14.24 -5.51 -0.96
CA PHE A 118 14.40 -4.27 -0.19
C PHE A 118 13.20 -3.33 -0.38
N MET A 119 12.83 -2.61 0.67
CA MET A 119 11.70 -1.66 0.66
C MET A 119 12.00 -0.43 -0.20
N GLU A 120 13.26 -0.04 -0.27
CA GLU A 120 13.70 1.11 -1.07
C GLU A 120 13.35 0.93 -2.55
N ASP A 121 13.48 -0.30 -3.06
CA ASP A 121 13.22 -0.66 -4.45
C ASP A 121 11.72 -0.60 -4.77
N SER A 122 10.86 -1.02 -3.82
CA SER A 122 9.41 -0.93 -3.98
C SER A 122 8.94 0.53 -3.99
N LEU A 123 9.52 1.38 -3.14
CA LEU A 123 9.26 2.82 -3.13
C LEU A 123 9.71 3.49 -4.43
N LEU A 124 10.86 3.08 -4.98
CA LEU A 124 11.34 3.57 -6.26
C LEU A 124 10.35 3.22 -7.38
N ALA A 125 9.90 1.97 -7.42
CA ALA A 125 8.87 1.54 -8.36
C ALA A 125 7.55 2.30 -8.16
N LEU A 126 7.19 2.71 -6.94
CA LEU A 126 5.96 3.44 -6.66
C LEU A 126 6.01 4.94 -6.96
N LYS A 127 7.19 5.53 -7.21
CA LYS A 127 7.29 6.94 -7.65
C LYS A 127 6.48 7.19 -8.91
N GLU A 128 6.43 6.20 -9.80
CA GLU A 128 5.62 6.20 -11.02
C GLU A 128 4.64 5.04 -10.95
N PRO A 129 3.48 5.18 -10.29
CA PRO A 129 2.56 4.06 -10.10
C PRO A 129 1.96 3.57 -11.42
N TRP A 130 1.86 4.43 -12.43
CA TRP A 130 1.37 4.08 -13.76
C TRP A 130 2.53 3.75 -14.70
N LYS A 131 2.53 2.55 -15.29
CA LYS A 131 3.64 2.06 -16.13
C LYS A 131 3.16 1.24 -17.31
N LYS A 132 3.86 1.33 -18.44
CA LYS A 132 3.57 0.50 -19.61
C LYS A 132 4.35 -0.82 -19.56
N ILE A 133 3.65 -1.94 -19.41
CA ILE A 133 4.20 -3.31 -19.40
C ILE A 133 3.54 -4.09 -20.54
N ASP A 134 4.35 -4.72 -21.39
CA ASP A 134 3.88 -5.49 -22.57
C ASP A 134 2.86 -4.74 -23.44
N GLY A 135 3.04 -3.43 -23.60
CA GLY A 135 2.17 -2.60 -24.41
C GLY A 135 0.90 -2.08 -23.71
N ARG A 136 0.60 -2.52 -22.48
CA ARG A 136 -0.55 -2.06 -21.69
C ARG A 136 -0.15 -1.13 -20.55
N MET A 137 -0.99 -0.14 -20.27
CA MET A 137 -0.86 0.68 -19.07
C MET A 137 -1.31 -0.12 -17.85
N THR A 138 -0.47 -0.14 -16.82
CA THR A 138 -0.66 -0.89 -15.58
C THR A 138 -0.60 0.05 -14.39
N LEU A 139 -1.28 -0.30 -13.31
CA LEU A 139 -1.26 0.43 -12.04
C LEU A 139 -0.55 -0.40 -10.97
N THR A 140 0.53 0.13 -10.41
CA THR A 140 1.28 -0.44 -9.30
C THR A 140 0.89 0.23 -7.99
N ARG A 141 0.60 -0.54 -6.95
CA ARG A 141 0.27 -0.07 -5.59
C ARG A 141 0.96 -0.90 -4.52
N LEU A 142 1.05 -0.37 -3.31
CA LEU A 142 1.43 -1.17 -2.15
C LEU A 142 0.39 -2.24 -1.88
N LEU A 143 0.83 -3.44 -1.54
CA LEU A 143 -0.11 -4.51 -1.21
C LEU A 143 -0.89 -4.21 0.08
N SER A 144 -0.31 -3.46 1.04
CA SER A 144 -1.01 -3.03 2.25
C SER A 144 -2.17 -2.07 1.98
N GLU A 145 -2.16 -1.37 0.84
CA GLU A 145 -3.28 -0.54 0.41
C GLU A 145 -4.41 -1.38 -0.21
N TYR A 146 -4.17 -2.67 -0.43
CA TYR A 146 -5.14 -3.60 -0.95
C TYR A 146 -5.86 -4.27 0.21
N ASN A 147 -7.12 -3.88 0.45
CA ASN A 147 -7.98 -4.57 1.41
C ASN A 147 -8.21 -6.01 0.92
N PHE A 148 -7.52 -6.98 1.54
CA PHE A 148 -7.61 -8.42 1.25
C PHE A 148 -9.00 -9.05 1.51
N GLY A 149 -10.04 -8.24 1.72
CA GLY A 149 -11.40 -8.69 2.05
C GLY A 149 -12.46 -8.36 1.00
N GLU A 150 -12.13 -7.62 -0.07
CA GLU A 150 -12.96 -7.60 -1.27
C GLU A 150 -12.33 -8.55 -2.28
N GLU A 151 -12.54 -9.84 -2.03
CA GLU A 151 -12.65 -10.79 -3.14
C GLU A 151 -13.58 -10.17 -4.17
N PHE A 152 -13.22 -10.26 -5.45
CA PHE A 152 -14.16 -10.14 -6.55
C PHE A 152 -15.24 -11.21 -6.34
N LYS A 153 -16.21 -10.92 -5.48
CA LYS A 153 -17.51 -11.55 -5.56
C LYS A 153 -18.11 -11.00 -6.83
N ASP A 154 -18.51 -11.93 -7.69
CA ASP A 154 -19.37 -11.63 -8.82
C ASP A 154 -20.45 -10.64 -8.36
N GLU A 155 -20.61 -9.60 -9.15
CA GLU A 155 -21.35 -8.36 -8.85
C GLU A 155 -22.87 -8.57 -8.78
N GLU A 156 -23.37 -9.73 -8.34
CA GLU A 156 -24.77 -10.13 -8.49
C GLU A 156 -25.61 -10.29 -7.21
N ASP A 157 -25.09 -10.13 -5.98
CA ASP A 157 -25.92 -10.46 -4.79
C ASP A 157 -25.74 -9.61 -3.50
N GLU A 158 -25.60 -8.27 -3.58
CA GLU A 158 -25.84 -7.38 -2.42
C GLU A 158 -26.54 -6.07 -2.83
N PRO A 159 -27.51 -5.54 -2.05
CA PRO A 159 -28.43 -4.53 -2.58
C PRO A 159 -27.78 -3.19 -2.93
N TRP A 160 -26.80 -2.66 -2.18
CA TRP A 160 -25.93 -1.52 -2.61
C TRP A 160 -24.63 -1.45 -1.77
N PRO A 161 -23.39 -1.43 -2.33
CA PRO A 161 -22.16 -1.21 -1.57
C PRO A 161 -21.99 0.27 -1.16
N HIS A 162 -21.36 0.50 0.00
CA HIS A 162 -20.99 1.83 0.50
C HIS A 162 -20.05 2.63 -0.44
N SER A 163 -19.53 2.01 -1.50
CA SER A 163 -18.74 2.63 -2.55
C SER A 163 -19.60 3.43 -3.55
N TRP A 164 -20.87 3.08 -3.78
CA TRP A 164 -21.71 3.78 -4.76
C TRP A 164 -22.17 5.17 -4.31
N VAL A 165 -22.31 5.41 -3.01
CA VAL A 165 -22.65 6.74 -2.47
C VAL A 165 -21.54 7.78 -2.74
N ARG A 166 -20.35 7.31 -3.11
CA ARG A 166 -19.16 8.10 -3.45
C ARG A 166 -18.91 8.24 -4.95
N SER A 167 -19.72 7.58 -5.78
CA SER A 167 -19.53 7.56 -7.23
C SER A 167 -20.43 8.56 -7.95
N ILE A 168 -19.89 9.25 -8.94
CA ILE A 168 -20.64 10.12 -9.85
C ILE A 168 -20.43 9.68 -11.30
N SER A 169 -21.43 9.86 -12.14
CA SER A 169 -21.28 9.80 -13.59
C SER A 169 -21.28 11.21 -14.17
N VAL A 170 -20.47 11.41 -15.18
CA VAL A 170 -20.29 12.68 -15.89
C VAL A 170 -20.57 12.41 -17.35
N SER A 171 -21.50 13.18 -17.91
CA SER A 171 -22.00 13.03 -19.27
C SER A 171 -21.87 14.35 -20.04
N ASN A 172 -22.00 14.26 -21.37
CA ASN A 172 -21.81 15.38 -22.28
C ASN A 172 -20.38 15.95 -22.25
N VAL A 173 -19.40 15.08 -22.04
CA VAL A 173 -17.97 15.42 -22.11
C VAL A 173 -17.55 15.42 -23.60
N PRO A 174 -17.08 16.55 -24.16
CA PRO A 174 -16.57 16.60 -25.52
C PRO A 174 -15.42 15.60 -25.70
N SER A 175 -15.39 14.88 -26.82
CA SER A 175 -14.39 13.81 -27.04
C SER A 175 -12.94 14.32 -27.05
N ASP A 176 -12.75 15.61 -27.32
CA ASP A 176 -11.49 16.35 -27.39
C ASP A 176 -11.20 17.17 -26.12
N MET A 177 -12.06 17.11 -25.11
CA MET A 177 -11.84 17.81 -23.85
C MET A 177 -10.52 17.38 -23.20
N PRO A 178 -9.64 18.32 -22.81
CA PRO A 178 -8.41 17.98 -22.12
C PRO A 178 -8.67 17.21 -20.80
N PRO A 179 -8.01 16.07 -20.56
CA PRO A 179 -8.13 15.28 -19.33
C PRO A 179 -8.00 16.10 -18.06
N ASP A 180 -7.02 17.00 -18.05
CA ASP A 180 -6.67 17.81 -16.90
C ASP A 180 -7.76 18.82 -16.52
N LEU A 181 -8.52 19.33 -17.49
CA LEU A 181 -9.60 20.30 -17.22
C LEU A 181 -10.79 19.63 -16.54
N LEU A 182 -11.21 18.46 -17.06
CA LEU A 182 -12.30 17.71 -16.42
C LEU A 182 -11.88 17.23 -15.03
N LEU A 183 -10.65 16.73 -14.91
CA LEU A 183 -10.11 16.26 -13.64
C LEU A 183 -9.98 17.40 -12.62
N ALA A 184 -9.48 18.57 -13.01
CA ALA A 184 -9.38 19.73 -12.14
C ALA A 184 -10.76 20.18 -11.60
N GLN A 185 -11.80 20.12 -12.45
CA GLN A 185 -13.16 20.45 -12.01
C GLN A 185 -13.69 19.44 -10.98
N VAL A 186 -13.44 18.15 -11.18
CA VAL A 186 -13.86 17.10 -10.23
C VAL A 186 -13.11 17.23 -8.90
N LEU A 187 -11.81 17.50 -8.95
CA LEU A 187 -10.97 17.66 -7.75
C LEU A 187 -11.32 18.89 -6.90
N LEU A 188 -12.09 19.86 -7.42
CA LEU A 188 -12.58 21.00 -6.64
C LEU A 188 -13.48 20.57 -5.46
N TYR A 189 -14.18 19.44 -5.60
CA TYR A 189 -15.15 18.97 -4.61
C TYR A 189 -14.58 17.97 -3.62
N GLY A 190 -13.43 17.36 -3.95
CA GLY A 190 -12.72 16.45 -3.07
C GLY A 190 -11.76 15.55 -3.82
N GLU A 191 -10.93 14.85 -3.06
CA GLU A 191 -10.02 13.85 -3.62
C GLU A 191 -10.80 12.67 -4.20
N ILE A 192 -10.39 12.25 -5.40
CA ILE A 192 -10.92 11.03 -6.01
C ILE A 192 -10.00 9.84 -5.77
N ASP A 193 -10.60 8.66 -5.70
CA ASP A 193 -9.88 7.42 -5.92
C ASP A 193 -9.38 7.40 -7.37
N LYS A 194 -8.14 6.95 -7.56
CA LYS A 194 -7.40 7.08 -8.83
C LYS A 194 -8.05 6.41 -10.06
N LYS A 195 -9.18 5.72 -9.91
CA LYS A 195 -9.90 5.05 -10.99
C LYS A 195 -10.90 6.04 -11.63
N VAL A 196 -10.52 6.59 -12.78
CA VAL A 196 -11.45 7.29 -13.69
C VAL A 196 -11.87 6.30 -14.77
N GLU A 197 -13.16 6.04 -14.87
CA GLU A 197 -13.71 5.15 -15.90
C GLU A 197 -14.26 6.00 -17.04
N GLY A 198 -14.12 5.55 -18.28
CA GLY A 198 -14.64 6.26 -19.45
C GLY A 198 -13.68 7.24 -20.14
N PHE A 199 -12.38 7.09 -19.90
CA PHE A 199 -11.34 7.65 -20.77
C PHE A 199 -10.68 6.52 -21.55
N ASP A 200 -10.84 6.51 -22.88
CA ASP A 200 -10.20 5.52 -23.74
C ASP A 200 -8.74 5.90 -23.95
N ILE A 201 -7.87 5.20 -23.22
CA ILE A 201 -6.43 5.41 -23.20
C ILE A 201 -5.79 5.10 -24.57
N LYS A 202 -6.44 4.27 -25.43
CA LYS A 202 -5.91 3.96 -26.77
C LYS A 202 -6.17 5.09 -27.75
N THR A 203 -7.30 5.77 -27.62
CA THR A 203 -7.71 6.85 -28.54
C THR A 203 -7.47 8.24 -27.99
N GLY A 204 -7.20 8.37 -26.68
CA GLY A 204 -7.03 9.64 -25.98
C GLY A 204 -8.33 10.43 -25.86
N LYS A 205 -9.47 9.77 -25.98
CA LYS A 205 -10.80 10.39 -26.01
C LYS A 205 -11.67 9.93 -24.87
N TRP A 206 -12.59 10.79 -24.45
CA TRP A 206 -13.65 10.42 -23.54
C TRP A 206 -14.68 9.52 -24.22
N THR A 207 -15.23 8.58 -23.46
CA THR A 207 -16.44 7.85 -23.84
C THR A 207 -17.68 8.68 -23.53
N GLU A 208 -18.85 8.24 -23.99
CA GLU A 208 -20.12 8.96 -23.82
C GLU A 208 -20.50 9.22 -22.35
N TRP A 209 -20.00 8.38 -21.45
CA TRP A 209 -20.13 8.52 -20.00
C TRP A 209 -18.78 8.29 -19.33
N VAL A 210 -18.49 9.11 -18.33
CA VAL A 210 -17.27 9.06 -17.51
C VAL A 210 -17.69 8.83 -16.07
N LYS A 211 -17.01 7.97 -15.32
CA LYS A 211 -17.31 7.72 -13.89
C LYS A 211 -16.12 8.14 -13.04
N PHE A 212 -16.42 8.89 -11.98
CA PHE A 212 -15.46 9.25 -10.95
C PHE A 212 -15.91 8.68 -9.62
N HIS A 213 -14.93 8.35 -8.78
CA HIS A 213 -15.16 7.85 -7.43
C HIS A 213 -14.45 8.76 -6.44
N TYR A 214 -15.20 9.45 -5.59
CA TYR A 214 -14.61 10.26 -4.53
C TYR A 214 -14.16 9.40 -3.37
N LYS A 215 -13.13 9.83 -2.64
CA LYS A 215 -12.75 9.17 -1.38
C LYS A 215 -13.83 9.30 -0.31
N THR A 216 -14.60 10.39 -0.34
CA THR A 216 -15.66 10.70 0.62
C THR A 216 -17.00 10.94 -0.06
N ASP A 217 -18.09 10.64 0.65
CA ASP A 217 -19.46 10.82 0.15
C ASP A 217 -19.91 12.28 0.23
N GLU A 218 -19.30 13.10 1.09
CA GLU A 218 -19.49 14.56 1.09
C GLU A 218 -19.07 15.17 -0.23
N ALA A 219 -17.92 14.74 -0.79
CA ALA A 219 -17.41 15.26 -2.05
C ALA A 219 -18.32 14.90 -3.23
N ALA A 220 -18.82 13.66 -3.26
CA ALA A 220 -19.81 13.23 -4.24
C ALA A 220 -21.08 14.08 -4.17
N ARG A 221 -21.66 14.27 -2.97
CA ARG A 221 -22.84 15.12 -2.76
C ARG A 221 -22.58 16.58 -3.17
N ALA A 222 -21.44 17.15 -2.76
CA ALA A 222 -21.08 18.53 -3.07
C ALA A 222 -20.98 18.76 -4.59
N SER A 223 -20.39 17.80 -5.31
CA SER A 223 -20.29 17.86 -6.78
C SER A 223 -21.64 17.80 -7.49
N LEU A 224 -22.72 17.40 -6.81
CA LEU A 224 -24.07 17.26 -7.38
C LEU A 224 -25.03 18.41 -7.02
N VAL A 225 -24.64 19.32 -6.10
CA VAL A 225 -25.48 20.47 -5.70
C VAL A 225 -25.79 21.38 -6.90
N GLN A 226 -24.80 21.57 -7.78
CA GLN A 226 -24.99 22.17 -9.10
C GLN A 226 -24.61 21.12 -10.14
N PRO A 227 -25.56 20.30 -10.63
CA PRO A 227 -25.26 19.12 -11.42
C PRO A 227 -24.68 19.47 -12.80
N THR A 228 -25.02 20.62 -13.38
CA THR A 228 -24.46 21.10 -14.65
C THR A 228 -23.34 22.12 -14.44
N LYS A 229 -22.19 21.90 -15.08
CA LYS A 229 -20.98 22.72 -14.98
C LYS A 229 -20.65 23.27 -16.35
N THR A 230 -20.13 24.48 -16.39
CA THR A 230 -19.54 25.03 -17.63
C THR A 230 -18.03 24.84 -17.58
N ILE A 231 -17.49 23.97 -18.44
CA ILE A 231 -16.04 23.76 -18.58
C ILE A 231 -15.67 24.05 -20.02
N ASP A 232 -14.77 25.03 -20.23
CA ASP A 232 -14.33 25.47 -21.56
C ASP A 232 -15.50 25.76 -22.52
N GLY A 233 -16.53 26.46 -22.02
CA GLY A 233 -17.74 26.79 -22.78
C GLY A 233 -18.75 25.65 -22.96
N HIS A 234 -18.43 24.42 -22.56
CA HIS A 234 -19.30 23.25 -22.68
C HIS A 234 -20.10 22.99 -21.40
N GLN A 235 -21.37 22.65 -21.55
CA GLN A 235 -22.25 22.27 -20.43
C GLN A 235 -22.08 20.78 -20.13
N ILE A 236 -21.39 20.44 -19.04
CA ILE A 236 -21.15 19.06 -18.62
C ILE A 236 -22.09 18.72 -17.46
N ALA A 237 -22.78 17.60 -17.55
CA ALA A 237 -23.73 17.17 -16.53
C ALA A 237 -23.12 16.09 -15.63
N PHE A 238 -23.27 16.26 -14.32
CA PHE A 238 -22.88 15.28 -13.31
C PHE A 238 -24.16 14.70 -12.72
N HIS A 239 -24.18 13.39 -12.59
CA HIS A 239 -25.29 12.65 -12.05
C HIS A 239 -24.80 11.73 -10.94
N LEU A 240 -25.71 11.44 -10.00
CA LEU A 240 -25.52 10.29 -9.15
C LEU A 240 -25.53 9.05 -10.03
N VAL A 241 -24.62 8.11 -9.77
CA VAL A 241 -24.70 6.79 -10.41
C VAL A 241 -26.00 6.14 -9.92
N LYS A 242 -27.02 6.14 -10.77
CA LYS A 242 -28.28 5.41 -10.57
C LYS A 242 -28.24 4.21 -11.51
N TYR A 243 -28.31 3.01 -10.96
CA TYR A 243 -28.70 1.85 -11.75
C TYR A 243 -30.21 1.66 -11.58
N CYS A 244 -30.89 1.49 -12.72
CA CYS A 244 -32.24 0.93 -12.80
C CYS A 244 -32.19 -0.58 -12.56
#